data_AF-A0A2N7B5X9-F1
#
_entry.id   AF-A0A2N7B5X9-F1
#
_cell.length_a   1.000
_cell.length_b   1.000
_cell.length_c   1.000
_cell.angle_alpha   90.00
_cell.angle_beta   90.00
_cell.angle_gamma   90.00
#
_symmetry.space_group_name_H-M   'P 1'
#
loop_
_entity.id
_entity.type
_entity.pdbx_description
1 polymer ?
#
loop_
_entity_poly.entity_id
_entity_poly.type
_entity_poly.pdbx_seq_one_letter_code
_entity_poly.pdbx_strand_id
1 'polypeptide(L)'
;MEQSKEYVKSLDDEIDWKIIDQLHSATLNFSTTSLELKKLLIILVGICVPSLIKLAGDKLDTSLFITIYLLSFTFWFLDSFTYFFQEKLREKMDKHFGIIKARNADKLSSVENENIDFTLDNDRTSKNRFIRSIFNVSISLYIVILILNTFAFVLYATDIIK
;
A
#
# COMPACT_ATOMS: atom_id res chain seq x y z
N MET A 1 38.29 14.55 27.83
CA MET A 1 37.69 13.44 27.06
C MET A 1 36.34 13.16 27.68
N GLU A 2 35.30 13.70 27.05
CA GLU A 2 33.92 13.52 27.50
C GLU A 2 33.51 12.08 27.16
N GLN A 3 33.26 11.27 28.20
CA GLN A 3 32.80 9.89 28.02
C GLN A 3 31.41 9.94 27.36
N SER A 4 31.31 9.54 26.10
CA SER A 4 30.01 9.28 25.47
C SER A 4 29.30 8.22 26.31
N LYS A 5 28.22 8.60 27.00
CA LYS A 5 27.40 7.65 27.76
C LYS A 5 26.77 6.67 26.78
N GLU A 6 27.16 5.41 26.86
CA GLU A 6 26.58 4.32 26.07
C GLU A 6 25.05 4.28 26.24
N TYR A 7 24.34 4.05 25.14
CA TYR A 7 22.88 3.93 25.18
C TYR A 7 22.46 2.67 25.94
N VAL A 8 21.70 2.88 27.01
CA VAL A 8 21.02 1.81 27.76
C VAL A 8 19.53 2.03 27.63
N LYS A 9 18.80 1.02 27.13
CA LYS A 9 17.34 1.07 26.99
C LYS A 9 16.69 1.31 28.35
N SER A 10 15.97 2.43 28.48
CA SER A 10 15.10 2.67 29.62
C SER A 10 13.82 1.84 29.52
N LEU A 11 13.07 1.69 30.62
CA LEU A 11 11.75 1.06 30.61
C LEU A 11 10.82 1.76 29.59
N ASP A 12 10.86 3.09 29.53
CA ASP A 12 10.06 3.86 28.57
C ASP A 12 10.48 3.59 27.12
N ASP A 13 11.78 3.44 26.86
CA ASP A 13 12.27 3.04 25.53
C ASP A 13 11.80 1.62 25.18
N GLU A 14 11.81 0.68 26.13
CA GLU A 14 11.32 -0.68 25.91
C GLU A 14 9.83 -0.71 25.55
N ILE A 15 9.01 0.09 26.24
CA ILE A 15 7.59 0.26 25.94
C ILE A 15 7.41 0.84 24.52
N ASP A 16 8.14 1.89 24.16
CA ASP A 16 8.04 2.50 22.84
C ASP A 16 8.52 1.56 21.72
N TRP A 17 9.59 0.80 21.94
CA TRP A 17 10.02 -0.26 21.02
C TRP A 17 8.93 -1.32 20.84
N LYS A 18 8.24 -1.71 21.92
CA LYS A 18 7.14 -2.67 21.82
C LYS A 18 5.96 -2.12 21.01
N ILE A 19 5.66 -0.83 21.16
CA ILE A 19 4.62 -0.15 20.36
C ILE A 19 5.04 -0.10 18.88
N ILE A 20 6.30 0.25 18.60
CA ILE A 20 6.87 0.25 17.25
C ILE A 20 6.71 -1.12 16.59
N ASP A 21 7.04 -2.21 17.30
CA ASP A 21 6.88 -3.58 16.78
C ASP A 21 5.42 -3.91 16.44
N GLN A 22 4.47 -3.49 17.28
CA GLN A 22 3.03 -3.67 17.02
C GLN A 22 2.58 -2.87 15.80
N LEU A 23 3.03 -1.63 15.66
CA LEU A 23 2.72 -0.77 14.51
C LEU A 23 3.33 -1.33 13.20
N HIS A 24 4.56 -1.83 13.25
CA HIS A 24 5.21 -2.50 12.14
C HIS A 24 4.44 -3.75 11.71
N SER A 25 4.10 -4.61 12.67
CA SER A 25 3.30 -5.83 12.44
C SER A 25 1.94 -5.50 11.80
N ALA A 26 1.26 -4.47 12.31
CA ALA A 26 0.01 -4.00 11.72
C ALA A 26 0.21 -3.46 10.28
N THR A 27 1.30 -2.75 10.02
CA THR A 27 1.64 -2.23 8.69
C THR A 27 1.90 -3.37 7.70
N LEU A 28 2.62 -4.41 8.13
CA LEU A 28 2.84 -5.61 7.34
C LEU A 28 1.53 -6.31 7.00
N ASN A 29 0.60 -6.44 7.94
CA ASN A 29 -0.72 -7.02 7.67
C ASN A 29 -1.46 -6.26 6.56
N PHE A 30 -1.49 -4.93 6.60
CA PHE A 30 -2.10 -4.15 5.52
C PHE A 30 -1.39 -4.33 4.18
N SER A 31 -0.06 -4.47 4.19
CA SER A 31 0.72 -4.76 2.97
C SER A 31 0.41 -6.14 2.40
N THR A 32 0.26 -7.15 3.26
CA THR A 32 -0.12 -8.51 2.87
C THR A 32 -1.54 -8.53 2.30
N THR A 33 -2.50 -7.90 2.98
CA THR A 33 -3.89 -7.78 2.48
C THR A 33 -3.94 -7.09 1.11
N SER A 34 -3.18 -6.01 0.91
CA SER A 34 -3.04 -5.32 -0.38
C SER A 34 -2.59 -6.27 -1.51
N LEU A 35 -1.65 -7.17 -1.21
CA LEU A 35 -1.14 -8.15 -2.16
C LEU A 35 -2.16 -9.27 -2.43
N GLU A 36 -2.85 -9.75 -1.40
CA GLU A 36 -3.93 -10.74 -1.51
C GLU A 36 -5.10 -10.24 -2.36
N LEU A 37 -5.50 -8.98 -2.19
CA LEU A 37 -6.53 -8.35 -3.02
C LEU A 37 -6.14 -8.37 -4.51
N LYS A 38 -4.88 -8.06 -4.84
CA LYS A 38 -4.39 -8.11 -6.23
C LYS A 38 -4.40 -9.52 -6.80
N LYS A 39 -3.94 -10.50 -6.02
CA LYS A 39 -3.99 -11.93 -6.42
C LYS A 39 -5.43 -12.35 -6.72
N LEU A 40 -6.37 -11.98 -5.84
CA LEU A 40 -7.78 -12.29 -6.03
C LEU A 40 -8.33 -11.67 -7.32
N LEU A 41 -8.01 -10.40 -7.60
CA LEU A 41 -8.41 -9.76 -8.86
C LEU A 41 -7.85 -10.48 -10.09
N ILE A 42 -6.56 -10.85 -10.07
CA ILE A 42 -5.92 -11.58 -11.17
C ILE A 42 -6.60 -12.94 -11.39
N ILE A 43 -6.97 -13.64 -10.32
CA ILE A 43 -7.70 -14.91 -10.42
C ILE A 43 -9.09 -14.69 -11.02
N LEU A 44 -9.84 -13.69 -10.53
CA LEU A 44 -11.18 -13.38 -11.04
C LEU A 44 -11.15 -13.02 -12.52
N VAL A 45 -10.27 -12.11 -12.93
CA VAL A 45 -10.19 -11.63 -14.32
C VAL A 45 -9.49 -12.63 -15.23
N GLY A 46 -8.44 -13.30 -14.76
CA GLY A 46 -7.61 -14.19 -15.58
C GLY A 46 -8.15 -15.61 -15.70
N ILE A 47 -8.93 -16.09 -14.74
CA ILE A 47 -9.46 -17.46 -14.73
C ILE A 47 -10.98 -17.45 -14.80
N CYS A 48 -11.65 -16.74 -13.87
CA CYS A 48 -13.12 -16.84 -13.77
C CYS A 48 -13.81 -16.23 -15.00
N VAL A 49 -13.37 -15.06 -15.48
CA VAL A 49 -13.97 -14.40 -16.65
C VAL A 49 -13.85 -15.27 -17.92
N PRO A 50 -12.66 -15.75 -18.35
CA PRO A 50 -12.56 -16.65 -19.50
C PRO A 50 -13.37 -17.94 -19.33
N SER A 51 -13.41 -18.50 -18.12
CA SER A 51 -14.21 -19.69 -17.83
C SER A 51 -15.70 -19.42 -18.02
N LEU A 52 -16.20 -18.27 -17.56
CA LEU A 52 -17.59 -17.87 -17.75
C LEU A 52 -17.94 -17.68 -19.22
N ILE A 53 -17.07 -17.04 -20.01
CA ILE A 53 -17.25 -16.88 -21.46
C ILE A 53 -17.40 -18.24 -22.13
N LYS A 54 -16.50 -19.18 -21.81
CA LYS A 54 -16.52 -20.53 -22.38
C LYS A 54 -17.79 -21.30 -21.98
N LEU A 55 -18.23 -21.17 -20.72
CA LEU A 55 -19.47 -21.79 -20.25
C LEU A 55 -20.73 -21.15 -20.85
N ALA A 56 -20.67 -19.86 -21.21
CA ALA A 56 -21.75 -19.15 -21.89
C ALA A 56 -21.79 -19.39 -23.41
N GLY A 57 -20.92 -20.27 -23.93
CA GLY A 57 -20.86 -20.63 -25.35
C GLY A 57 -20.14 -19.60 -26.21
N ASP A 58 -19.05 -19.04 -25.70
CA ASP A 58 -18.14 -18.11 -26.40
C ASP A 58 -18.82 -16.82 -26.90
N LYS A 59 -19.86 -16.37 -26.19
CA LYS A 59 -20.55 -15.11 -26.47
C LYS A 59 -20.04 -14.02 -25.55
N LEU A 60 -19.57 -12.92 -26.13
CA LEU A 60 -19.23 -11.73 -25.37
C LEU A 60 -20.48 -10.85 -25.19
N ASP A 61 -20.63 -10.32 -23.98
CA ASP A 61 -21.69 -9.37 -23.63
C ASP A 61 -21.05 -8.11 -23.03
N THR A 62 -21.65 -6.95 -23.33
CA THR A 62 -21.31 -5.66 -22.75
C THR A 62 -21.28 -5.71 -21.22
N SER A 63 -22.17 -6.50 -20.61
CA SER A 63 -22.23 -6.70 -19.15
C SER A 63 -20.91 -7.22 -18.56
N LEU A 64 -20.15 -8.03 -19.31
CA LEU A 64 -18.87 -8.58 -18.88
C LEU A 64 -17.80 -7.49 -18.78
N PHE A 65 -17.71 -6.61 -19.77
CA PHE A 65 -16.78 -5.47 -19.75
C PHE A 65 -17.12 -4.48 -18.62
N ILE A 66 -18.40 -4.18 -18.42
CA ILE A 66 -18.87 -3.33 -17.31
C ILE A 66 -18.49 -3.96 -15.97
N THR A 67 -18.66 -5.28 -15.83
CA THR A 67 -18.29 -6.01 -14.61
C THR A 67 -16.79 -5.91 -14.32
N ILE A 68 -15.93 -6.04 -15.34
CA ILE A 68 -14.47 -5.90 -15.17
C ILE A 68 -14.10 -4.47 -14.74
N TYR A 69 -14.76 -3.44 -15.28
CA TYR A 69 -14.56 -2.06 -14.80
C TYR A 69 -14.94 -1.91 -13.33
N LEU A 70 -16.14 -2.36 -12.95
CA LEU A 70 -16.62 -2.29 -11.56
C LEU A 70 -15.71 -3.04 -10.59
N LEU A 71 -15.27 -4.25 -10.96
CA LEU A 71 -14.29 -5.01 -10.18
C LEU A 71 -12.97 -4.24 -10.04
N SER A 72 -12.41 -3.75 -11.14
CA SER A 72 -11.13 -3.03 -11.13
C SER A 72 -11.18 -1.78 -10.25
N PHE A 73 -12.24 -0.98 -10.34
CA PHE A 73 -12.43 0.20 -9.47
C PHE A 73 -12.66 -0.18 -8.01
N THR A 74 -13.43 -1.23 -7.73
CA THR A 74 -13.66 -1.71 -6.36
C THR A 74 -12.36 -2.16 -5.71
N PHE A 75 -11.58 -2.99 -6.40
CA PHE A 75 -10.30 -3.47 -5.90
C PHE A 75 -9.26 -2.35 -5.77
N TRP A 76 -9.24 -1.40 -6.71
CA TRP A 76 -8.41 -0.20 -6.58
C TRP A 76 -8.79 0.62 -5.34
N PHE A 77 -10.08 0.83 -5.07
CA PHE A 77 -10.51 1.54 -3.87
C PHE A 77 -10.08 0.82 -2.59
N LEU A 78 -10.28 -0.50 -2.51
CA LEU A 78 -9.83 -1.32 -1.38
C LEU A 78 -8.31 -1.25 -1.18
N ASP A 79 -7.54 -1.30 -2.27
CA ASP A 79 -6.08 -1.20 -2.21
C ASP A 79 -5.63 0.18 -1.73
N SER A 80 -6.28 1.23 -2.22
CA SER A 80 -6.04 2.61 -1.78
C SER A 80 -6.31 2.77 -0.28
N PHE A 81 -7.37 2.14 0.22
CA PHE A 81 -7.67 2.09 1.65
C PHE A 81 -6.56 1.40 2.44
N THR A 82 -6.06 0.24 2.00
CA THR A 82 -4.95 -0.44 2.69
C THR A 82 -3.68 0.43 2.72
N TYR A 83 -3.34 1.11 1.63
CA TYR A 83 -2.19 2.00 1.56
C TYR A 83 -2.32 3.21 2.51
N PHE A 84 -3.53 3.78 2.60
CA PHE A 84 -3.80 4.88 3.54
C PHE A 84 -3.49 4.49 4.99
N PHE A 85 -3.87 3.28 5.41
CA PHE A 85 -3.57 2.80 6.76
C PHE A 85 -2.09 2.47 6.95
N GLN A 86 -1.40 1.96 5.94
CA GLN A 86 0.06 1.79 6.00
C GLN A 86 0.77 3.13 6.26
N GLU A 87 0.43 4.20 5.53
CA GLU A 87 1.01 5.53 5.79
C GLU A 87 0.66 6.04 7.20
N LYS A 88 -0.58 5.85 7.66
CA LYS A 88 -1.01 6.28 8.99
C LYS A 88 -0.28 5.55 10.12
N LEU A 89 0.02 4.26 9.95
CA LEU A 89 0.76 3.46 10.92
C LEU A 89 2.24 3.83 10.94
N ARG A 90 2.86 4.04 9.76
CA ARG A 90 4.24 4.52 9.64
C ARG A 90 4.42 5.87 10.32
N GLU A 91 3.53 6.83 10.10
CA GLU A 91 3.58 8.14 10.79
C GLU A 91 3.56 7.99 12.33
N LYS A 92 2.76 7.07 12.86
CA LYS A 92 2.75 6.80 14.32
C LYS A 92 4.06 6.20 14.79
N MET A 93 4.62 5.27 14.02
CA MET A 93 5.89 4.62 14.30
C MET A 93 7.02 5.67 14.33
N ASP A 94 7.05 6.58 13.36
CA ASP A 94 8.02 7.69 13.28
C ASP A 94 7.95 8.60 14.51
N LYS A 95 6.74 8.86 15.04
CA LYS A 95 6.57 9.62 16.28
C LYS A 95 7.22 8.93 17.48
N HIS A 96 7.06 7.62 17.62
CA HIS A 96 7.70 6.87 18.71
C HIS A 96 9.23 6.82 18.53
N PHE A 97 9.73 6.67 17.30
CA PHE A 97 11.16 6.82 17.03
C PHE A 97 11.69 8.21 17.41
N GLY A 98 10.95 9.27 17.05
CA GLY A 98 11.27 10.65 17.42
C GLY A 98 11.31 10.86 18.93
N ILE A 99 10.40 10.24 19.68
CA ILE A 99 10.37 10.29 21.15
C ILE A 99 11.61 9.60 21.74
N ILE A 100 11.94 8.38 21.29
CA ILE A 100 13.13 7.66 21.76
C ILE A 100 14.41 8.47 21.47
N LYS A 101 14.50 9.04 20.27
CA LYS A 101 15.62 9.90 19.87
C LYS A 101 15.72 11.15 20.76
N ALA A 102 14.60 11.83 21.01
CA ALA A 102 14.57 13.02 21.86
C ALA A 102 15.00 12.71 23.30
N ARG A 103 14.57 11.58 23.89
CA ARG A 103 14.98 11.17 25.23
C ARG A 103 16.46 10.83 25.35
N ASN A 104 17.08 10.43 24.26
CA ASN A 104 18.48 9.98 24.23
C ASN A 104 19.38 10.95 23.44
N ALA A 105 18.92 12.15 23.14
CA ALA A 105 19.64 13.14 22.35
C ALA A 105 21.01 13.49 22.94
N ASP A 106 21.11 13.57 24.28
CA ASP A 106 22.36 13.88 24.99
C ASP A 106 23.39 12.72 24.95
N LYS A 107 22.95 11.52 24.54
CA LYS A 107 23.79 10.32 24.41
C LYS A 107 24.14 10.02 22.96
N LEU A 108 23.46 10.65 22.00
CA LEU A 108 23.77 10.54 20.57
C LEU A 108 25.10 11.27 20.31
N SER A 109 26.07 10.55 19.75
CA SER A 109 27.34 11.15 19.34
C SER A 109 27.10 12.13 18.19
N SER A 110 27.94 13.17 18.05
CA SER A 110 27.82 14.16 16.96
C SER A 110 27.84 13.58 15.54
N VAL A 111 28.26 12.32 15.38
CA VAL A 111 28.26 11.54 14.12
C VAL A 111 26.88 10.93 13.79
N GLU A 112 26.03 10.69 14.80
CA GLU A 112 24.66 10.15 14.64
C GLU A 112 23.60 11.25 14.39
N ASN A 113 24.02 12.52 14.43
CA ASN A 113 23.18 13.69 14.16
C ASN A 113 22.99 13.98 12.66
N GLU A 114 23.67 13.25 11.76
CA GLU A 114 23.23 13.24 10.37
C GLU A 114 21.81 12.64 10.31
N ASN A 115 20.94 13.25 9.50
CA ASN A 115 19.52 12.96 9.41
C ASN A 115 19.26 11.52 8.91
N ILE A 116 19.51 10.51 9.75
CA ILE A 116 19.08 9.14 9.48
C ILE A 116 17.58 9.12 9.76
N ASP A 117 16.83 9.43 8.72
CA ASP A 117 15.39 9.28 8.66
C ASP A 117 15.09 7.79 8.52
N PHE A 118 14.77 7.14 9.64
CA PHE A 118 14.71 5.67 9.68
C PHE A 118 13.50 5.10 8.93
N THR A 119 12.50 5.90 8.55
CA THR A 119 11.25 5.32 8.08
C THR A 119 10.43 6.14 7.07
N LEU A 120 10.54 7.48 6.96
CA LEU A 120 9.86 8.28 5.92
C LEU A 120 10.44 9.70 5.80
N ASP A 121 10.87 10.13 4.59
CA ASP A 121 11.26 11.54 4.33
C ASP A 121 10.31 12.53 5.01
N ASN A 122 10.86 13.38 5.89
CA ASN A 122 10.18 14.38 6.71
C ASN A 122 9.19 15.30 5.96
N ASP A 123 9.26 15.37 4.62
CA ASP A 123 8.38 16.16 3.75
C ASP A 123 7.02 15.49 3.44
N ARG A 124 6.74 14.28 3.97
CA ARG A 124 5.45 13.59 3.80
C ARG A 124 4.36 14.18 4.71
N THR A 125 4.02 15.45 4.50
CA THR A 125 2.92 16.14 5.17
C THR A 125 1.58 15.40 5.01
N SER A 126 0.76 15.44 6.07
CA SER A 126 -0.53 14.74 6.18
C SER A 126 -1.57 15.17 5.15
N LYS A 127 -1.47 16.41 4.63
CA LYS A 127 -2.48 17.03 3.76
C LYS A 127 -2.69 16.29 2.44
N ASN A 128 -1.64 15.68 1.88
CA ASN A 128 -1.72 14.95 0.60
C ASN A 128 -1.87 13.43 0.74
N ARG A 129 -2.05 12.90 1.95
CA ARG A 129 -2.13 11.44 2.20
C ARG A 129 -3.25 10.77 1.42
N PHE A 130 -4.43 11.38 1.37
CA PHE A 130 -5.58 10.80 0.68
C PHE A 130 -5.31 10.64 -0.82
N ILE A 131 -4.79 11.70 -1.47
CA ILE A 131 -4.45 11.68 -2.89
C ILE A 131 -3.34 10.68 -3.19
N ARG A 132 -2.27 10.65 -2.38
CA ARG A 132 -1.19 9.67 -2.54
C ARG A 132 -1.67 8.23 -2.35
N SER A 133 -2.62 8.01 -1.45
CA SER A 133 -3.20 6.69 -1.22
C SER A 133 -4.03 6.24 -2.43
N ILE A 134 -4.73 7.18 -3.09
CA ILE A 134 -5.50 6.91 -4.31
C ILE A 134 -4.63 6.83 -5.56
N PHE A 135 -3.44 7.43 -5.58
CA PHE A 135 -2.52 7.45 -6.72
C PHE A 135 -1.10 6.97 -6.34
N ASN A 136 -1.03 5.79 -5.72
CA ASN A 136 0.21 5.09 -5.40
C ASN A 136 0.71 4.17 -6.54
N VAL A 137 2.00 3.81 -6.52
CA VAL A 137 2.62 2.92 -7.53
C VAL A 137 1.94 1.55 -7.64
N SER A 138 1.38 1.05 -6.54
CA SER A 138 0.69 -0.25 -6.47
C SER A 138 -0.61 -0.29 -7.30
N ILE A 139 -1.04 0.85 -7.86
CA ILE A 139 -2.21 0.96 -8.75
C ILE A 139 -1.93 0.51 -10.19
N SER A 140 -0.66 0.43 -10.57
CA SER A 140 -0.24 0.13 -11.95
C SER A 140 -0.96 -1.10 -12.52
N LEU A 141 -1.21 -2.13 -11.70
CA LEU A 141 -1.98 -3.31 -12.09
C LEU A 141 -3.40 -2.97 -12.56
N TYR A 142 -4.15 -2.17 -11.81
CA TYR A 142 -5.53 -1.81 -12.16
C TYR A 142 -5.58 -0.99 -13.44
N ILE A 143 -4.62 -0.06 -13.62
CA ILE A 143 -4.52 0.73 -14.86
C ILE A 143 -4.31 -0.18 -16.07
N VAL A 144 -3.41 -1.17 -15.95
CA VAL A 144 -3.18 -2.15 -17.04
C VAL A 144 -4.47 -2.92 -17.35
N ILE A 145 -5.17 -3.44 -16.34
CA ILE A 145 -6.43 -4.18 -16.53
C ILE A 145 -7.49 -3.28 -17.19
N LEU A 146 -7.63 -2.03 -16.74
CA LEU A 146 -8.58 -1.05 -17.29
C LEU A 146 -8.27 -0.73 -18.76
N ILE A 147 -7.00 -0.55 -19.12
CA ILE A 147 -6.58 -0.30 -20.50
C ILE A 147 -6.87 -1.50 -21.39
N LEU A 148 -6.51 -2.71 -20.94
CA LEU A 148 -6.78 -3.93 -21.70
C LEU A 148 -8.28 -4.17 -21.88
N ASN A 149 -9.08 -3.94 -20.83
CA ASN A 149 -10.53 -4.04 -20.90
C ASN A 149 -11.14 -2.99 -21.83
N THR A 150 -10.64 -1.75 -21.80
CA THR A 150 -11.05 -0.69 -22.73
C THR A 150 -10.75 -1.07 -24.17
N PHE A 151 -9.54 -1.56 -24.43
CA PHE A 151 -9.15 -1.99 -25.77
C PHE A 151 -10.05 -3.13 -26.27
N ALA A 152 -10.28 -4.15 -25.44
CA ALA A 152 -11.17 -5.26 -25.78
C ALA A 152 -12.62 -4.79 -26.00
N PHE A 153 -13.12 -3.86 -25.18
CA PHE A 153 -14.46 -3.30 -25.32
C PHE A 153 -14.62 -2.53 -26.63
N VAL A 154 -13.61 -1.75 -27.04
CA VAL A 154 -13.62 -1.05 -28.34
C VAL A 154 -13.66 -2.05 -29.48
N LEU A 155 -12.83 -3.09 -29.45
CA LEU A 155 -12.85 -4.14 -30.48
C LEU A 155 -14.23 -4.81 -30.59
N TYR A 156 -14.86 -5.10 -29.46
CA TYR A 156 -16.20 -5.67 -29.40
C TYR A 156 -17.25 -4.70 -29.95
N ALA A 157 -17.22 -3.43 -29.52
CA ALA A 157 -18.15 -2.40 -30.00
C ALA A 157 -18.03 -2.11 -31.51
N THR A 158 -16.86 -2.42 -32.11
CA THR A 158 -16.61 -2.32 -33.56
C THR A 158 -16.88 -3.63 -34.32
N ASP A 159 -17.47 -4.64 -33.69
CA ASP A 159 -17.76 -5.97 -34.26
C ASP A 159 -16.53 -6.74 -34.78
N ILE A 160 -15.31 -6.35 -34.38
CA ILE A 160 -14.06 -7.06 -34.72
C ILE A 160 -13.99 -8.40 -33.96
N ILE A 161 -14.53 -8.43 -32.74
CA ILE A 161 -14.67 -9.62 -31.91
C ILE A 161 -16.14 -9.78 -31.48
N LYS A 162 -16.61 -11.02 -31.31
CA LYS A 162 -18.00 -11.37 -30.97
C LYS A 162 -18.07 -12.30 -29.78
#